data_AF-A0A653A0B1-F1
#
_entry.id   AF-A0A653A0B1-F1
#
_cell.length_a   1.000
_cell.length_b   1.000
_cell.length_c   1.000
_cell.angle_alpha   90.00
_cell.angle_beta   90.00
_cell.angle_gamma   90.00
#
_symmetry.space_group_name_H-M   'P 1'
#
loop_
_entity.id
_entity.type
_entity.pdbx_description
1 polymer ?
#
loop_
_entity_poly.entity_id
_entity_poly.type
_entity_poly.pdbx_seq_one_letter_code
_entity_poly.pdbx_strand_id
1 'polypeptide(L)'
;MKLKTRLCIAWFLLMTCLAAAAGCAPVVSLKALQSADRSLPFPTLAADPGAFSGTTVVLGGQIVETKNLPGKSLIFVVQRPLDSRQKPKPDSESRGRFLISVEGFLDPAIYRAGRWITVVGTVAGSETRPLGDIQYTYPVIAEREHHLWPLKGVAPDAQIHFGIGIGFGF
;
A
#
# COMPACT_ATOMS: atom_id res chain seq x y z
N MET A 1 16.25 44.58 24.90
CA MET A 1 15.86 43.20 25.30
C MET A 1 14.67 42.64 24.53
N LYS A 2 13.57 43.38 24.27
CA LYS A 2 12.34 42.86 23.63
C LYS A 2 12.50 42.31 22.19
N LEU A 3 13.47 42.81 21.41
CA LEU A 3 13.68 42.38 20.02
C LEU A 3 14.33 40.98 19.91
N LYS A 4 15.28 40.67 20.81
CA LYS A 4 15.94 39.35 20.85
C LYS A 4 14.96 38.25 21.24
N THR A 5 14.03 38.53 22.16
CA THR A 5 13.00 37.57 22.60
C THR A 5 12.00 37.25 21.48
N ARG A 6 11.59 38.25 20.68
CA ARG A 6 10.70 38.02 19.52
C ARG A 6 11.36 37.20 18.42
N LEU A 7 12.67 37.39 18.20
CA LEU A 7 13.44 36.62 17.23
C LEU A 7 13.60 35.16 17.65
N CYS A 8 13.86 34.89 18.95
CA CYS A 8 13.93 33.52 19.47
C CYS A 8 12.58 32.79 19.40
N ILE A 9 11.47 33.47 19.71
CA ILE A 9 10.12 32.87 19.61
C ILE A 9 9.78 32.55 18.15
N ALA A 10 10.09 33.43 17.21
CA ALA A 10 9.88 33.18 15.79
C ALA A 10 10.70 31.99 15.29
N TRP A 11 11.96 31.86 15.72
CA TRP A 11 12.81 30.72 15.34
C TRP A 11 12.34 29.40 15.95
N PHE A 12 11.87 29.44 17.21
CA PHE A 12 11.30 28.28 17.89
C PHE A 12 10.00 27.82 17.22
N LEU A 13 9.12 28.74 16.83
CA LEU A 13 7.91 28.46 16.07
C LEU A 13 8.21 27.90 14.67
N LEU A 14 9.22 28.45 13.98
CA LEU A 14 9.66 27.96 12.67
C LEU A 14 10.22 26.53 12.75
N MET A 15 11.05 26.24 13.75
CA MET A 15 11.57 24.89 13.99
C MET A 15 10.48 23.89 14.37
N THR A 16 9.50 24.31 15.17
CA THR A 16 8.35 23.46 15.54
C THR A 16 7.46 23.17 14.33
N CYS A 17 7.26 24.16 13.45
CA CYS A 17 6.50 24.00 12.20
C CYS A 17 7.23 23.07 11.20
N LEU A 18 8.56 23.18 11.11
CA LEU A 18 9.38 22.32 10.25
C LEU A 18 9.40 20.87 10.74
N ALA A 19 9.43 20.65 12.06
CA ALA A 19 9.34 19.32 12.65
C ALA A 19 7.96 18.67 12.44
N ALA A 20 6.87 19.45 12.47
CA ALA A 20 5.52 18.96 12.21
C ALA A 20 5.29 18.51 10.76
N ALA A 21 6.08 19.01 9.80
CA ALA A 21 5.97 18.66 8.39
C ALA A 21 6.61 17.30 8.02
N ALA A 22 7.41 16.69 8.91
CA ALA A 22 8.17 15.47 8.61
C ALA A 22 7.34 14.16 8.69
N GLY A 23 6.06 14.22 9.07
CA GLY A 23 5.24 13.03 9.36
C GLY A 23 4.45 12.42 8.20
N CYS A 24 4.53 12.98 6.98
CA CYS A 24 3.71 12.53 5.85
C CYS A 24 4.51 11.67 4.86
N ALA A 25 4.90 10.47 5.27
CA ALA A 25 5.37 9.47 4.30
C ALA A 25 4.15 8.86 3.58
N PRO A 26 4.01 9.01 2.26
CA PRO A 26 2.87 8.46 1.53
C PRO A 26 2.96 6.93 1.46
N VAL A 27 1.82 6.26 1.58
CA VAL A 27 1.67 4.78 1.59
C VAL A 27 2.23 4.14 0.30
N VAL A 28 2.03 4.84 -0.82
CA VAL A 28 2.55 4.56 -2.15
C VAL A 28 3.00 5.88 -2.76
N SER A 29 3.94 5.86 -3.68
CA SER A 29 4.53 7.07 -4.26
C SER A 29 3.45 7.99 -4.87
N LEU A 30 3.62 9.30 -4.67
CA LEU A 30 2.70 10.30 -5.22
C LEU A 30 2.58 10.16 -6.74
N LYS A 31 3.70 9.86 -7.40
CA LYS A 31 3.78 9.65 -8.86
C LYS A 31 2.93 8.46 -9.31
N ALA A 32 2.98 7.33 -8.60
CA ALA A 32 2.15 6.18 -8.91
C ALA A 32 0.66 6.51 -8.73
N LEU A 33 0.30 7.17 -7.62
CA LEU A 33 -1.08 7.61 -7.33
C LEU A 33 -1.64 8.57 -8.38
N GLN A 34 -0.84 9.51 -8.87
CA GLN A 34 -1.25 10.48 -9.89
C GLN A 34 -1.53 9.81 -11.25
N SER A 35 -0.85 8.71 -11.55
CA SER A 35 -1.06 7.96 -12.78
C SER A 35 -2.29 7.03 -12.75
N ALA A 36 -2.88 6.83 -11.58
CA ALA A 36 -3.99 5.91 -11.41
C ALA A 36 -5.36 6.59 -11.61
N ASP A 37 -6.26 5.90 -12.30
CA ASP A 37 -7.66 6.28 -12.37
C ASP A 37 -8.35 5.96 -11.04
N ARG A 38 -8.68 7.02 -10.30
CA ARG A 38 -9.39 6.95 -9.02
C ARG A 38 -10.90 7.09 -9.15
N SER A 39 -11.39 7.41 -10.36
CA SER A 39 -12.81 7.56 -10.65
C SER A 39 -13.47 6.22 -10.97
N LEU A 40 -12.69 5.24 -11.45
CA LEU A 40 -13.16 3.91 -11.81
C LEU A 40 -13.59 3.10 -10.56
N PRO A 41 -14.89 2.79 -10.40
CA PRO A 41 -15.36 1.97 -9.29
C PRO A 41 -14.97 0.50 -9.50
N PHE A 42 -14.55 -0.17 -8.42
CA PHE A 42 -14.19 -1.59 -8.48
C PHE A 42 -15.29 -2.51 -9.06
N PRO A 43 -16.59 -2.39 -8.73
CA PRO A 43 -17.62 -3.24 -9.32
C PRO A 43 -17.67 -3.17 -10.85
N THR A 44 -17.45 -1.98 -11.41
CA THR A 44 -17.41 -1.77 -12.87
C THR A 44 -16.21 -2.48 -13.48
N LEU A 45 -15.03 -2.33 -12.88
CA LEU A 45 -13.83 -3.04 -13.29
C LEU A 45 -13.98 -4.56 -13.16
N ALA A 46 -14.64 -5.03 -12.11
CA ALA A 46 -14.83 -6.45 -11.86
C ALA A 46 -15.81 -7.10 -12.83
N ALA A 47 -16.78 -6.35 -13.35
CA ALA A 47 -17.76 -6.84 -14.32
C ALA A 47 -17.15 -7.08 -15.71
N ASP A 48 -16.22 -6.21 -16.14
CA ASP A 48 -15.50 -6.37 -17.41
C ASP A 48 -14.03 -5.91 -17.27
N PRO A 49 -13.13 -6.75 -16.75
CA PRO A 49 -11.72 -6.39 -16.59
C PRO A 49 -11.01 -6.15 -17.92
N GLY A 50 -11.51 -6.75 -19.01
CA GLY A 50 -10.93 -6.62 -20.35
C GLY A 50 -11.06 -5.21 -20.91
N ALA A 51 -12.22 -4.57 -20.71
CA ALA A 51 -12.46 -3.20 -21.13
C ALA A 51 -11.52 -2.16 -20.48
N PHE A 52 -10.93 -2.49 -19.33
CA PHE A 52 -10.00 -1.61 -18.61
C PHE A 52 -8.54 -2.06 -18.70
N SER A 53 -8.22 -3.02 -19.57
CA SER A 53 -6.83 -3.48 -19.74
C SER A 53 -5.88 -2.33 -20.08
N GLY A 54 -4.74 -2.27 -19.39
CA GLY A 54 -3.77 -1.17 -19.52
C GLY A 54 -4.06 0.04 -18.63
N THR A 55 -5.26 0.17 -18.06
CA THR A 55 -5.58 1.24 -17.11
C THR A 55 -4.82 1.01 -15.80
N THR A 56 -4.17 2.07 -15.28
CA THR A 56 -3.57 2.04 -13.94
C THR A 56 -4.65 2.35 -12.91
N VAL A 57 -4.76 1.53 -11.86
CA VAL A 57 -5.75 1.66 -10.80
C VAL A 57 -5.10 1.59 -9.42
N VAL A 58 -5.82 2.07 -8.40
CA VAL A 58 -5.45 1.85 -6.98
C VAL A 58 -6.53 1.01 -6.32
N LEU A 59 -6.15 -0.18 -5.88
CA LEU A 59 -7.04 -1.10 -5.18
C LEU A 59 -6.40 -1.53 -3.86
N GLY A 60 -7.20 -2.11 -2.98
CA GLY A 60 -6.67 -2.73 -1.78
C GLY A 60 -7.72 -3.58 -1.09
N GLY A 61 -7.28 -4.24 -0.04
CA GLY A 61 -8.09 -5.23 0.63
C GLY A 61 -7.30 -6.10 1.58
N GLN A 62 -7.93 -7.20 1.97
CA GLN A 62 -7.34 -8.20 2.83
C GLN A 62 -6.79 -9.35 2.01
N ILE A 63 -5.55 -9.75 2.27
CA ILE A 63 -4.94 -10.93 1.68
C ILE A 63 -5.67 -12.16 2.20
N VAL A 64 -6.11 -13.03 1.30
CA VAL A 64 -6.66 -14.35 1.65
C VAL A 64 -5.67 -15.48 1.40
N GLU A 65 -4.80 -15.32 0.41
CA GLU A 65 -3.80 -16.32 0.04
C GLU A 65 -2.68 -15.67 -0.79
N THR A 66 -1.47 -16.20 -0.70
CA THR A 66 -0.36 -15.87 -1.59
C THR A 66 0.22 -17.15 -2.16
N LYS A 67 0.32 -17.25 -3.49
CA LYS A 67 0.90 -18.39 -4.21
C LYS A 67 2.11 -17.96 -5.00
N ASN A 68 3.20 -18.71 -4.90
CA ASN A 68 4.34 -18.56 -5.79
C ASN A 68 4.15 -19.43 -7.03
N LEU A 69 4.35 -18.83 -8.19
CA LEU A 69 4.39 -19.47 -9.49
C LEU A 69 5.78 -19.28 -10.10
N PRO A 70 6.14 -20.01 -11.17
CA PRO A 70 7.38 -19.75 -11.88
C PRO A 70 7.48 -18.27 -12.30
N GLY A 71 8.48 -17.56 -11.78
CA GLY A 71 8.79 -16.17 -12.11
C GLY A 71 7.87 -15.09 -11.50
N LYS A 72 6.82 -15.45 -10.75
CA LYS A 72 5.89 -14.46 -10.17
C LYS A 72 5.17 -14.95 -8.93
N SER A 73 4.65 -14.01 -8.15
CA SER A 73 3.79 -14.24 -6.99
C SER A 73 2.38 -13.73 -7.28
N LEU A 74 1.38 -14.55 -6.96
CA LEU A 74 -0.03 -14.18 -7.02
C LEU A 74 -0.58 -14.00 -5.62
N ILE A 75 -1.06 -12.79 -5.32
CA ILE A 75 -1.74 -12.47 -4.08
C ILE A 75 -3.24 -12.43 -4.35
N PHE A 76 -4.00 -13.28 -3.67
CA PHE A 76 -5.44 -13.29 -3.69
C PHE A 76 -5.96 -12.30 -2.66
N VAL A 77 -6.77 -11.34 -3.11
CA VAL A 77 -7.23 -10.24 -2.26
C VAL A 77 -8.75 -10.14 -2.27
N VAL A 78 -9.34 -10.06 -1.09
CA VAL A 78 -10.74 -9.64 -0.90
C VAL A 78 -10.75 -8.12 -0.89
N GLN A 79 -11.37 -7.52 -1.89
CA GLN A 79 -11.38 -6.07 -2.06
C GLN A 79 -12.08 -5.39 -0.88
N ARG A 80 -11.51 -4.29 -0.41
CA ARG A 80 -12.18 -3.35 0.50
C ARG A 80 -12.00 -1.91 -0.01
N PRO A 81 -13.03 -1.06 0.07
CA PRO A 81 -12.89 0.38 -0.11
C PRO A 81 -11.70 0.97 0.67
N LEU A 82 -10.96 1.85 -0.01
CA LEU A 82 -9.85 2.58 0.58
C LEU A 82 -10.34 3.84 1.30
N ASP A 83 -9.62 4.29 2.33
CA ASP A 83 -9.81 5.59 2.95
C ASP A 83 -8.97 6.69 2.26
N SER A 84 -9.00 7.92 2.79
CA SER A 84 -8.23 9.04 2.25
C SER A 84 -6.72 8.83 2.29
N ARG A 85 -6.22 7.91 3.12
CA ARG A 85 -4.82 7.50 3.22
C ARG A 85 -4.52 6.26 2.38
N GLN A 86 -5.43 5.84 1.50
CA GLN A 86 -5.31 4.62 0.71
C GLN A 86 -5.25 3.34 1.55
N LYS A 87 -5.74 3.37 2.79
CA LYS A 87 -5.82 2.20 3.66
C LYS A 87 -7.14 1.45 3.45
N PRO A 88 -7.12 0.12 3.29
CA PRO A 88 -8.34 -0.67 3.26
C PRO A 88 -9.16 -0.52 4.55
N LYS A 89 -10.47 -0.26 4.43
CA LYS A 89 -11.39 -0.14 5.57
C LYS A 89 -11.88 -1.52 6.02
N PRO A 90 -11.50 -2.03 7.22
CA PRO A 90 -11.80 -3.40 7.64
C PRO A 90 -13.31 -3.70 7.72
N ASP A 91 -14.09 -2.74 8.19
CA ASP A 91 -15.52 -2.92 8.49
C ASP A 91 -16.44 -2.58 7.30
N SER A 92 -15.85 -2.27 6.13
CA SER A 92 -16.61 -1.98 4.92
C SER A 92 -16.95 -3.26 4.15
N GLU A 93 -18.13 -3.37 3.56
CA GLU A 93 -18.48 -4.54 2.74
C GLU A 93 -17.52 -4.72 1.55
N SER A 94 -17.19 -5.97 1.27
CA SER A 94 -16.36 -6.30 0.10
C SER A 94 -17.19 -6.23 -1.17
N ARG A 95 -16.58 -5.71 -2.25
CA ARG A 95 -17.22 -5.65 -3.57
C ARG A 95 -16.73 -6.73 -4.54
N GLY A 96 -16.00 -7.74 -4.05
CA GLY A 96 -15.48 -8.85 -4.83
C GLY A 96 -14.02 -9.18 -4.52
N ARG A 97 -13.38 -9.94 -5.40
CA ARG A 97 -11.99 -10.38 -5.25
C ARG A 97 -11.18 -10.06 -6.48
N PHE A 98 -9.89 -9.86 -6.32
CA PHE A 98 -8.95 -9.64 -7.41
C PHE A 98 -7.61 -10.30 -7.11
N LEU A 99 -6.77 -10.44 -8.13
CA LEU A 99 -5.41 -10.93 -8.01
C LEU A 99 -4.43 -9.77 -8.18
N ILE A 100 -3.38 -9.77 -7.36
CA ILE A 100 -2.19 -8.96 -7.59
C ILE A 100 -1.13 -9.91 -8.14
N SER A 101 -0.61 -9.61 -9.32
CA SER A 101 0.52 -10.31 -9.93
C SER A 101 1.78 -9.50 -9.72
N VAL A 102 2.69 -10.00 -8.89
CA VAL A 102 3.99 -9.38 -8.59
C VAL A 102 5.08 -10.19 -9.26
N GLU A 103 5.98 -9.55 -9.97
CA GLU A 103 7.14 -10.23 -10.56
C GLU A 103 8.09 -10.74 -9.46
N GLY A 104 8.60 -11.95 -9.62
CA GLY A 104 9.48 -12.58 -8.64
C GLY A 104 8.74 -13.21 -7.45
N PHE A 105 9.50 -13.42 -6.37
CA PHE A 105 9.09 -14.18 -5.19
C PHE A 105 8.66 -13.28 -4.05
N LEU A 106 7.51 -13.60 -3.45
CA LEU A 106 7.06 -13.05 -2.18
C LEU A 106 6.90 -14.19 -1.17
N ASP A 107 7.43 -13.98 0.03
CA ASP A 107 7.32 -14.96 1.11
C ASP A 107 5.86 -15.03 1.63
N PRO A 108 5.15 -16.16 1.48
CA PRO A 108 3.78 -16.31 1.96
C PRO A 108 3.64 -16.18 3.48
N ALA A 109 4.71 -16.33 4.26
CA ALA A 109 4.70 -16.09 5.70
C ALA A 109 4.62 -14.58 6.04
N ILE A 110 5.20 -13.73 5.19
CA ILE A 110 5.13 -12.28 5.27
C ILE A 110 3.79 -11.80 4.68
N TYR A 111 3.49 -12.22 3.45
CA TYR A 111 2.26 -11.92 2.70
C TYR A 111 1.15 -12.93 3.03
N ARG A 112 0.98 -13.22 4.32
CA ARG A 112 0.02 -14.22 4.80
C ARG A 112 -1.41 -13.70 4.81
N ALA A 113 -2.34 -14.65 4.86
CA ALA A 113 -3.75 -14.37 5.06
C ALA A 113 -4.00 -13.44 6.27
N GLY A 114 -4.97 -12.54 6.12
CA GLY A 114 -5.36 -11.58 7.15
C GLY A 114 -4.60 -10.26 7.11
N ARG A 115 -3.46 -10.18 6.41
CA ARG A 115 -2.73 -8.93 6.19
C ARG A 115 -3.51 -7.98 5.27
N TRP A 116 -3.26 -6.69 5.44
CA TRP A 116 -3.86 -5.65 4.60
C TRP A 116 -2.86 -5.17 3.56
N ILE A 117 -3.32 -5.00 2.33
CA ILE A 117 -2.49 -4.55 1.22
C ILE A 117 -3.21 -3.48 0.40
N THR A 118 -2.43 -2.52 -0.09
CA THR A 118 -2.84 -1.55 -1.11
C THR A 118 -1.90 -1.72 -2.29
N VAL A 119 -2.44 -1.69 -3.51
CA VAL A 119 -1.66 -1.82 -4.74
C VAL A 119 -2.01 -0.68 -5.69
N VAL A 120 -0.98 -0.10 -6.30
CA VAL A 120 -1.08 0.64 -7.55
C VAL A 120 -0.57 -0.28 -8.65
N GLY A 121 -1.40 -0.52 -9.65
CA GLY A 121 -1.05 -1.47 -10.69
C GLY A 121 -1.87 -1.30 -11.94
N THR A 122 -1.45 -1.98 -12.99
CA THR A 122 -2.11 -1.96 -14.29
C THR A 122 -3.06 -3.14 -14.40
N VAL A 123 -4.28 -2.90 -14.87
CA VAL A 123 -5.21 -3.99 -15.17
C VAL A 123 -4.64 -4.82 -16.32
N ALA A 124 -4.39 -6.10 -16.06
CA ALA A 124 -3.82 -7.04 -17.02
C ALA A 124 -4.88 -7.94 -17.68
N GLY A 125 -6.16 -7.73 -17.37
CA GLY A 125 -7.28 -8.55 -17.80
C GLY A 125 -7.87 -9.35 -16.65
N SER A 126 -8.19 -10.63 -16.90
CA SER A 126 -8.79 -11.50 -15.89
C SER A 126 -8.23 -12.92 -15.92
N GLU A 127 -8.37 -13.63 -14.81
CA GLU A 127 -8.03 -15.04 -14.70
C GLU A 127 -9.15 -15.79 -13.98
N THR A 128 -9.62 -16.89 -14.57
CA THR A 128 -10.64 -17.72 -13.94
C THR A 128 -9.97 -18.80 -13.11
N ARG A 129 -10.33 -18.85 -11.82
CA ARG A 129 -9.79 -19.83 -10.86
C ARG A 129 -10.91 -20.36 -9.95
N PRO A 130 -10.74 -21.56 -9.38
CA PRO A 130 -11.67 -22.08 -8.39
C PRO A 130 -11.74 -21.20 -7.13
N LEU A 131 -12.95 -20.99 -6.63
CA LEU A 131 -13.24 -20.36 -5.35
C LEU A 131 -14.24 -21.25 -4.60
N GLY A 132 -13.74 -22.16 -3.76
CA GLY A 132 -14.56 -23.26 -3.26
C GLY A 132 -15.04 -24.12 -4.43
N ASP A 133 -16.35 -24.38 -4.49
CA ASP A 133 -16.96 -25.24 -5.50
C ASP A 133 -17.37 -24.49 -6.79
N ILE A 134 -17.10 -23.18 -6.88
CA ILE A 134 -17.44 -22.36 -8.06
C ILE A 134 -16.19 -21.91 -8.83
N GLN A 135 -16.36 -21.62 -10.12
CA GLN A 135 -15.37 -20.87 -10.90
C GLN A 135 -15.59 -19.38 -10.71
N TYR A 136 -14.52 -18.65 -10.39
CA TYR A 136 -14.57 -17.21 -10.18
C TYR A 136 -13.57 -16.53 -11.13
N THR A 137 -14.04 -15.52 -11.85
CA THR A 137 -13.21 -14.70 -12.73
C THR A 137 -12.65 -13.53 -11.94
N TYR A 138 -11.36 -13.57 -11.67
CA TYR A 138 -10.66 -12.52 -10.95
C TYR A 138 -10.13 -11.47 -11.92
N PRO A 139 -10.36 -10.16 -11.68
CA PRO A 139 -9.54 -9.13 -12.29
C PRO A 139 -8.09 -9.32 -11.86
N VAL A 140 -7.16 -9.19 -12.80
CA VAL A 140 -5.72 -9.31 -12.53
C VAL A 140 -5.08 -7.93 -12.59
N ILE A 141 -4.42 -7.55 -11.52
CA ILE A 141 -3.67 -6.30 -11.42
C ILE A 141 -2.18 -6.65 -11.46
N ALA A 142 -1.51 -6.29 -12.55
CA ALA A 142 -0.05 -6.33 -12.62
C ALA A 142 0.51 -5.24 -11.72
N GLU A 143 1.31 -5.63 -10.74
CA GLU A 143 1.84 -4.73 -9.75
C GLU A 143 2.82 -3.73 -10.37
N ARG A 144 2.74 -2.48 -9.91
CA ARG A 144 3.75 -1.44 -10.17
C ARG A 144 4.37 -0.96 -8.88
N GLU A 145 3.51 -0.81 -7.86
CA GLU A 145 3.90 -0.51 -6.50
C GLU A 145 2.83 -1.05 -5.56
N HIS A 146 3.23 -1.59 -4.42
CA HIS A 146 2.29 -2.02 -3.38
C HIS A 146 2.79 -1.68 -1.98
N HIS A 147 1.85 -1.62 -1.06
CA HIS A 147 2.09 -1.36 0.35
C HIS A 147 1.45 -2.44 1.20
N LEU A 148 2.29 -3.17 1.94
CA LEU A 148 1.86 -4.15 2.92
C LEU A 148 1.78 -3.50 4.31
N TRP A 149 0.57 -3.34 4.82
CA TRP A 149 0.35 -2.62 6.08
C TRP A 149 0.89 -3.39 7.29
N PRO A 150 1.42 -2.68 8.32
CA PRO A 150 1.89 -3.30 9.55
C PRO A 150 0.74 -3.95 10.32
N LEU A 151 1.10 -4.94 11.15
CA LEU A 151 0.15 -5.57 12.07
C LEU A 151 -0.29 -4.55 13.12
N LYS A 152 -1.58 -4.52 13.46
CA LYS A 152 -2.08 -3.71 14.58
C LYS A 152 -1.30 -4.11 15.85
N GLY A 153 -0.67 -3.15 16.51
CA GLY A 153 0.10 -3.36 17.75
C GLY A 153 1.61 -3.54 17.57
N VAL A 154 2.11 -3.63 16.33
CA VAL A 154 3.55 -3.59 16.06
C VAL A 154 3.89 -2.18 15.59
N ALA A 155 4.39 -1.33 16.50
CA ALA A 155 5.04 -0.09 16.07
C ALA A 155 6.20 -0.46 15.14
N PRO A 156 6.43 0.28 14.03
CA PRO A 156 7.63 0.07 13.23
C PRO A 156 8.83 0.24 14.17
N ASP A 157 9.66 -0.80 14.24
CA ASP A 157 10.86 -0.80 15.06
C ASP A 157 11.79 0.30 14.54
N ALA A 158 11.73 1.47 15.16
CA ALA A 158 12.65 2.55 14.90
C ALA A 158 13.96 2.20 15.61
N GLN A 159 14.76 1.31 15.01
CA GLN A 159 16.13 1.08 15.44
C GLN A 159 16.96 2.31 15.06
N ILE A 160 16.88 3.36 15.88
CA ILE A 160 17.80 4.49 15.80
C ILE A 160 19.08 4.07 16.54
N HIS A 161 20.04 3.52 15.80
CA HIS A 161 21.39 3.31 16.32
C HIS A 161 22.13 4.67 16.38
N PHE A 162 22.18 5.28 17.56
CA PHE A 162 23.13 6.36 17.83
C PHE A 162 24.48 5.76 18.22
N GLY A 163 25.38 5.63 17.25
CA GLY A 163 26.79 5.35 17.53
C GLY A 163 27.48 6.59 18.09
N ILE A 164 27.68 6.66 19.41
CA ILE A 164 28.60 7.61 20.03
C ILE A 164 30.02 7.07 19.82
N GLY A 165 30.67 7.50 18.74
CA GLY A 165 32.08 7.23 18.51
C GLY A 165 32.94 8.10 19.43
N ILE A 166 33.37 7.57 20.58
CA ILE A 166 34.44 8.20 21.37
C ILE A 166 35.76 7.80 20.72
N GLY A 167 36.22 8.60 19.77
CA GLY A 167 37.59 8.50 19.25
C GLY A 167 38.56 9.08 20.27
N PHE A 168 39.22 8.22 21.04
CA PHE A 168 40.45 8.62 21.73
C PHE A 168 41.58 8.60 20.70
N GLY A 169 41.98 9.80 20.26
CA GLY A 169 43.34 10.00 19.79
C GLY A 169 44.27 10.02 20.99
N PHE A 170 45.41 9.33 20.89
CA PHE A 170 46.79 9.71 21.23
C PHE A 170 47.65 8.45 21.10
#